data_AF-A0A0K2J8M0-F1
#
_entry.id   AF-A0A0K2J8M0-F1
#
_cell.length_a   1.000
_cell.length_b   1.000
_cell.length_c   1.000
_cell.angle_alpha   90.00
_cell.angle_beta   90.00
_cell.angle_gamma   90.00
#
_symmetry.space_group_name_H-M   'P 1'
#
loop_
_entity.id
_entity.type
_entity.pdbx_description
1 polymer ?
#
loop_
_entity_poly.entity_id
_entity_poly.type
_entity_poly.pdbx_seq_one_letter_code
_entity_poly.pdbx_strand_id
1 'polypeptide(L)'
;MKIERQSKKDMKKNIFSIKFYYRPEISYEDWILKVYVDDRNICEFTVDGRIEEDTGNLIFLSDWFKNNLKFILNKNDEFPLAVDGNSGIEIRKKAYAIGIKENKEIEWFEAVHEWSERHLWTFSGLEMIYPDVMFRRIENKIEISWDSRNKYTDNKNYKIEFTYPKGSFFVNTEKFEKEVLSFIDRIEKVVKIISEKMKSVFNGKYIDSSYLYKRVSKDSLQRNFLEEINKSGYNFNSIYDLMLLNEKDKNIVSIFLKYLKLFELDIKMHLVRFLGVKGFVGASKFLLEEFHKTEDFDYRFAIANTLSLIQDENILEDLIEIVENRMYGEARIPIIYRLHKFKNFQLEKVLIKLLNDKEVSKIAEYSLNKLKNI
;
A
#
# COMPACT_ATOMS: atom_id res chain seq x y z
N MET A 1 7.82 14.69 2.30
CA MET A 1 8.01 14.39 0.87
C MET A 1 7.21 15.42 0.12
N LYS A 2 7.81 16.29 -0.70
CA LYS A 2 7.04 17.28 -1.47
C LYS A 2 6.29 16.49 -2.54
N ILE A 3 5.00 16.32 -2.36
CA ILE A 3 4.10 15.74 -3.35
C ILE A 3 3.79 16.87 -4.34
N GLU A 4 4.09 16.64 -5.61
CA GLU A 4 3.94 17.64 -6.67
C GLU A 4 2.48 18.09 -6.79
N ARG A 5 2.27 19.41 -6.83
CA ARG A 5 0.98 20.04 -7.15
C ARG A 5 0.61 19.68 -8.59
N GLN A 6 -0.55 19.06 -8.80
CA GLN A 6 -1.17 19.06 -10.13
C GLN A 6 -2.17 20.21 -10.20
N SER A 7 -1.72 21.37 -10.67
CA SER A 7 -2.62 22.44 -11.11
C SER A 7 -3.30 22.04 -12.41
N LYS A 8 -4.61 22.27 -12.53
CA LYS A 8 -5.47 22.03 -13.70
C LYS A 8 -5.13 22.87 -14.97
N LYS A 9 -3.86 23.17 -15.23
CA LYS A 9 -3.40 23.81 -16.47
C LYS A 9 -2.23 23.00 -17.03
N ASP A 10 -2.44 22.50 -18.25
CA ASP A 10 -1.59 21.64 -19.07
C ASP A 10 -1.45 20.18 -18.59
N MET A 11 -2.47 19.36 -18.90
CA MET A 11 -2.32 17.89 -18.87
C MET A 11 -1.23 17.50 -19.89
N LYS A 12 0.01 17.37 -19.42
CA LYS A 12 1.05 16.68 -20.17
C LYS A 12 0.51 15.32 -20.58
N LYS A 13 0.55 15.05 -21.89
CA LYS A 13 0.28 13.74 -22.47
C LYS A 13 1.06 12.67 -21.69
N ASN A 14 0.39 11.70 -21.07
CA ASN A 14 1.05 10.60 -20.36
C ASN A 14 1.51 9.59 -21.41
N ILE A 15 2.71 9.81 -21.94
CA ILE A 15 3.34 8.93 -22.95
C ILE A 15 3.52 7.52 -22.36
N PHE A 16 4.04 7.44 -21.14
CA PHE A 16 4.08 6.24 -20.31
C PHE A 16 4.09 6.65 -18.84
N SER A 17 3.22 6.07 -18.01
CA SER A 17 3.26 6.27 -16.56
C SER A 17 2.67 5.08 -15.80
N ILE A 18 3.27 4.71 -14.67
CA ILE A 18 2.77 3.68 -13.76
C ILE A 18 2.21 4.41 -12.53
N LYS A 19 0.90 4.42 -12.41
CA LYS A 19 0.18 5.00 -11.27
C LYS A 19 -0.39 3.89 -10.42
N PHE A 20 -0.45 4.12 -9.12
CA PHE A 20 -1.06 3.21 -8.19
C PHE A 20 -1.72 3.96 -7.05
N TYR A 21 -2.76 3.36 -6.49
CA TYR A 21 -3.60 3.96 -5.47
C TYR A 21 -3.83 2.97 -4.36
N TYR A 22 -3.61 3.40 -3.11
CA TYR A 22 -3.72 2.53 -1.97
C TYR A 22 -5.17 2.18 -1.69
N ARG A 23 -5.48 0.89 -1.64
CA ARG A 23 -6.84 0.38 -1.50
C ARG A 23 -6.82 -0.88 -0.64
N PRO A 24 -6.69 -0.75 0.69
CA PRO A 24 -6.61 -1.92 1.55
C PRO A 24 -7.98 -2.47 1.91
N GLU A 25 -8.84 -2.61 0.91
CA GLU A 25 -10.17 -3.19 1.08
C GLU A 25 -10.04 -4.71 1.38
N ILE A 26 -8.91 -5.32 1.00
CA ILE A 26 -8.62 -6.77 1.06
C ILE A 26 -7.26 -7.09 1.72
N SER A 27 -6.32 -6.15 1.81
CA SER A 27 -5.04 -6.35 2.52
C SER A 27 -4.36 -4.99 2.69
N TYR A 28 -3.57 -4.81 3.74
CA TYR A 28 -2.74 -3.60 3.85
C TYR A 28 -1.69 -3.49 2.74
N GLU A 29 -1.55 -4.53 1.92
CA GLU A 29 -0.62 -4.59 0.81
C GLU A 29 -1.32 -4.38 -0.54
N ASP A 30 -2.62 -4.09 -0.56
CA ASP A 30 -3.40 -4.03 -1.79
C ASP A 30 -3.50 -2.63 -2.41
N TRP A 31 -3.27 -2.61 -3.72
CA TRP A 31 -3.24 -1.40 -4.53
C TRP A 31 -3.98 -1.60 -5.84
N ILE A 32 -4.62 -0.54 -6.30
CA ILE A 32 -5.05 -0.45 -7.70
C ILE A 32 -3.86 -0.05 -8.54
N LEU A 33 -3.62 -0.79 -9.63
CA LEU A 33 -2.63 -0.46 -10.65
C LEU A 33 -3.29 0.22 -11.86
N LYS A 34 -2.74 1.35 -12.30
CA LYS A 34 -3.13 2.03 -13.55
C LYS A 34 -1.88 2.31 -14.38
N VAL A 35 -1.76 1.68 -15.53
CA VAL A 35 -0.64 1.89 -16.46
C VAL A 35 -1.13 2.63 -17.67
N TYR A 36 -0.63 3.85 -17.85
CA TYR A 36 -0.96 4.68 -19.00
C TYR A 36 0.08 4.49 -20.09
N VAL A 37 -0.38 4.20 -21.30
CA VAL A 37 0.42 4.18 -22.53
C VAL A 37 -0.32 5.03 -23.56
N ASP A 38 0.29 6.13 -24.00
CA ASP A 38 -0.34 7.11 -24.91
C ASP A 38 -1.74 7.55 -24.43
N ASP A 39 -1.82 7.94 -23.15
CA ASP A 39 -3.06 8.32 -22.43
C ASP A 39 -4.12 7.22 -22.26
N ARG A 40 -3.84 5.98 -22.66
CA ARG A 40 -4.76 4.84 -22.45
C ARG A 40 -4.35 4.06 -21.21
N ASN A 41 -5.27 3.89 -20.26
CA ASN A 41 -5.06 2.98 -19.14
C ASN A 41 -5.17 1.53 -19.63
N ILE A 42 -4.05 0.88 -19.93
CA ILE A 42 -4.06 -0.49 -20.46
C ILE A 42 -4.53 -1.53 -19.44
N CYS A 43 -4.54 -1.18 -18.14
CA CYS A 43 -5.07 -2.01 -17.06
C CYS A 43 -6.60 -1.90 -16.92
N GLU A 44 -7.28 -1.00 -17.65
CA GLU A 44 -8.73 -0.87 -17.57
C GLU A 44 -9.45 -2.09 -18.17
N PHE A 45 -10.34 -2.68 -17.38
CA PHE A 45 -11.15 -3.82 -17.79
C PHE A 45 -12.59 -3.65 -17.35
N THR A 46 -13.46 -4.46 -17.93
CA THR A 46 -14.85 -4.57 -17.57
C THR A 46 -15.18 -5.97 -17.08
N VAL A 47 -16.08 -6.07 -16.10
CA VAL A 47 -16.77 -7.31 -15.72
C VAL A 47 -18.22 -7.18 -16.17
N ASP A 48 -18.66 -8.08 -17.05
CA ASP A 48 -20.01 -8.08 -17.64
C ASP A 48 -20.40 -6.70 -18.22
N GLY A 49 -19.43 -6.05 -18.87
CA GLY A 49 -19.59 -4.74 -19.52
C GLY A 49 -19.55 -3.53 -18.59
N ARG A 50 -19.30 -3.71 -17.28
CA ARG A 50 -19.11 -2.62 -16.31
C ARG A 50 -17.65 -2.44 -16.00
N ILE A 51 -17.14 -1.21 -16.03
CA ILE A 51 -15.76 -0.90 -15.61
C ILE A 51 -15.64 -1.21 -14.12
N GLU A 52 -14.69 -2.07 -13.78
CA GLU A 52 -14.38 -2.45 -12.41
C GLU A 52 -12.93 -2.08 -12.06
N GLU A 53 -12.60 -2.05 -10.77
CA GLU A 53 -11.24 -1.93 -10.26
C GLU A 53 -10.89 -3.22 -9.51
N ASP A 54 -9.65 -3.70 -9.67
CA ASP A 54 -9.10 -4.81 -8.88
C ASP A 54 -7.88 -4.34 -8.08
N THR A 55 -7.51 -5.09 -7.06
CA THR A 55 -6.38 -4.77 -6.19
C THR A 55 -5.41 -5.92 -6.08
N GLY A 56 -4.12 -5.62 -5.94
CA GLY A 56 -3.13 -6.63 -5.60
C GLY A 56 -1.86 -6.06 -4.98
N ASN A 57 -1.01 -6.96 -4.48
CA ASN A 57 0.26 -6.59 -3.89
C ASN A 57 1.31 -6.24 -4.96
N LEU A 58 1.58 -4.95 -5.10
CA LEU A 58 2.52 -4.44 -6.12
C LEU A 58 3.99 -4.72 -5.80
N ILE A 59 4.33 -5.32 -4.67
CA ILE A 59 5.71 -5.74 -4.38
C ILE A 59 6.20 -6.74 -5.43
N PHE A 60 5.33 -7.65 -5.89
CA PHE A 60 5.63 -8.65 -6.91
C PHE A 60 6.03 -8.02 -8.25
N LEU A 61 5.26 -7.01 -8.69
CA LEU A 61 5.59 -6.26 -9.91
C LEU A 61 6.84 -5.40 -9.73
N SER A 62 7.01 -4.78 -8.56
CA SER A 62 8.21 -4.00 -8.21
C SER A 62 9.47 -4.86 -8.26
N ASP A 63 9.46 -6.03 -7.62
CA ASP A 63 10.57 -6.97 -7.57
C ASP A 63 10.88 -7.54 -8.96
N TRP A 64 9.85 -7.84 -9.75
CA TRP A 64 10.03 -8.25 -11.14
C TRP A 64 10.74 -7.18 -11.96
N PHE A 65 10.30 -5.92 -11.89
CA PHE A 65 10.99 -4.82 -12.57
C PHE A 65 12.43 -4.67 -12.06
N LYS A 66 12.65 -4.71 -10.74
CA LYS A 66 13.98 -4.58 -10.14
C LYS A 66 14.96 -5.64 -10.64
N ASN A 67 14.49 -6.88 -10.79
CA ASN A 67 15.32 -7.99 -11.25
C ASN A 67 15.54 -7.98 -12.78
N ASN A 68 14.54 -7.49 -13.53
CA ASN A 68 14.51 -7.63 -14.98
C ASN A 68 14.83 -6.37 -15.79
N LEU A 69 14.83 -5.19 -15.16
CA LEU A 69 15.07 -3.91 -15.83
C LEU A 69 16.41 -3.90 -16.60
N LYS A 70 17.44 -4.55 -16.06
CA LYS A 70 18.75 -4.68 -16.74
C LYS A 70 18.66 -5.41 -18.09
N PHE A 71 17.78 -6.39 -18.23
CA PHE A 71 17.56 -7.12 -19.48
C PHE A 71 16.69 -6.30 -20.44
N ILE A 72 15.60 -5.70 -19.92
CA ILE A 72 14.73 -4.81 -20.70
C ILE A 72 15.50 -3.65 -21.32
N LEU A 73 16.45 -3.06 -20.59
CA LEU A 73 17.29 -1.96 -21.06
C LEU A 73 18.47 -2.43 -21.90
N ASN A 74 18.79 -3.72 -21.96
CA ASN A 74 19.93 -4.22 -22.71
C ASN A 74 19.59 -4.31 -24.21
N LYS A 75 20.32 -3.57 -25.05
CA LYS A 75 20.13 -3.62 -26.50
C LYS A 75 20.51 -4.96 -27.12
N ASN A 76 21.29 -5.78 -26.41
CA ASN A 76 21.75 -7.09 -26.87
C ASN A 76 20.87 -8.24 -26.33
N ASP A 77 19.87 -7.98 -25.48
CA ASP A 77 18.92 -9.01 -25.01
C ASP A 77 17.75 -9.13 -26.00
N GLU A 78 18.10 -9.50 -27.23
CA GLU A 78 17.15 -9.67 -28.33
C GLU A 78 16.39 -11.00 -28.21
N PHE A 79 15.27 -11.10 -28.92
CA PHE A 79 14.52 -12.35 -28.96
C PHE A 79 15.39 -13.46 -29.57
N PRO A 80 15.52 -14.63 -28.93
CA PRO A 80 16.59 -15.58 -29.24
C PRO A 80 16.38 -16.39 -30.53
N LEU A 81 15.23 -16.24 -31.19
CA LEU A 81 14.84 -17.04 -32.35
C LEU A 81 14.53 -16.15 -33.56
N ALA A 82 14.84 -16.65 -34.75
CA ALA A 82 14.52 -15.97 -36.01
C ALA A 82 13.01 -16.06 -36.31
N VAL A 83 12.22 -15.19 -35.66
CA VAL A 83 10.76 -15.11 -35.79
C VAL A 83 10.33 -13.67 -36.02
N ASP A 84 9.67 -13.43 -37.15
CA ASP A 84 9.19 -12.09 -37.52
C ASP A 84 7.85 -11.74 -36.86
N GLY A 85 7.71 -10.50 -36.41
CA GLY A 85 6.45 -9.95 -35.91
C GLY A 85 6.51 -8.45 -35.66
N ASN A 86 5.32 -7.84 -35.58
CA ASN A 86 5.20 -6.38 -35.44
C ASN A 86 5.45 -5.89 -34.00
N SER A 87 5.52 -6.80 -33.03
CA SER A 87 5.78 -6.50 -31.62
C SER A 87 6.36 -7.70 -30.89
N GLY A 88 7.00 -7.49 -29.74
CA GLY A 88 7.56 -8.54 -28.90
C GLY A 88 6.53 -9.58 -28.50
N ILE A 89 5.32 -9.15 -28.11
CA ILE A 89 4.25 -10.09 -27.75
C ILE A 89 3.76 -10.92 -28.96
N GLU A 90 3.77 -10.34 -30.16
CA GLU A 90 3.42 -11.07 -31.39
C GLU A 90 4.51 -12.10 -31.75
N ILE A 91 5.78 -11.70 -31.65
CA ILE A 91 6.94 -12.56 -31.89
C ILE A 91 6.89 -13.78 -30.97
N ARG A 92 6.69 -13.56 -29.65
CA ARG A 92 6.53 -14.64 -28.68
C ARG A 92 5.40 -15.60 -29.07
N LYS A 93 4.21 -15.09 -29.39
CA LYS A 93 3.05 -15.91 -29.75
C LYS A 93 3.32 -16.75 -31.01
N LYS A 94 3.95 -16.14 -32.03
CA LYS A 94 4.35 -16.85 -33.25
C LYS A 94 5.40 -17.92 -32.98
N ALA A 95 6.39 -17.64 -32.12
CA ALA A 95 7.41 -18.61 -31.76
C ALA A 95 6.82 -19.86 -31.10
N TYR A 96 5.86 -19.71 -30.18
CA TYR A 96 5.12 -20.86 -29.63
C TYR A 96 4.31 -21.60 -30.70
N ALA A 97 3.60 -20.88 -31.58
CA ALA A 97 2.82 -21.51 -32.65
C ALA A 97 3.69 -22.30 -33.64
N ILE A 98 4.84 -21.74 -34.03
CA ILE A 98 5.86 -22.42 -34.85
C ILE A 98 6.39 -23.65 -34.11
N GLY A 99 6.76 -23.49 -32.84
CA GLY A 99 7.25 -24.58 -31.99
C GLY A 99 6.30 -25.78 -31.97
N ILE A 100 5.00 -25.54 -31.78
CA ILE A 100 3.97 -26.58 -31.79
C ILE A 100 3.78 -27.16 -33.19
N LYS A 101 3.62 -26.31 -34.22
CA LYS A 101 3.34 -26.75 -35.59
C LYS A 101 4.47 -27.58 -36.19
N GLU A 102 5.71 -27.21 -35.90
CA GLU A 102 6.91 -27.87 -36.42
C GLU A 102 7.49 -28.91 -35.47
N ASN A 103 6.81 -29.19 -34.35
CA ASN A 103 7.23 -30.14 -33.32
C ASN A 103 8.70 -29.92 -32.90
N LYS A 104 9.04 -28.67 -32.54
CA LYS A 104 10.39 -28.30 -32.09
C LYS A 104 10.74 -28.97 -30.77
N GLU A 105 12.04 -29.16 -30.55
CA GLU A 105 12.61 -29.68 -29.30
C GLU A 105 12.39 -28.71 -28.13
N ILE A 106 12.58 -29.21 -26.91
CA ILE A 106 12.33 -28.48 -25.67
C ILE A 106 13.12 -27.17 -25.57
N GLU A 107 14.34 -27.14 -26.10
CA GLU A 107 15.25 -25.98 -26.07
C GLU A 107 14.66 -24.77 -26.82
N TRP A 108 13.82 -25.02 -27.85
CA TRP A 108 13.09 -23.95 -28.53
C TRP A 108 12.13 -23.26 -27.55
N PHE A 109 11.37 -24.04 -26.80
CA PHE A 109 10.39 -23.51 -25.85
C PHE A 109 11.05 -22.90 -24.63
N GLU A 110 12.16 -23.46 -24.15
CA GLU A 110 12.97 -22.89 -23.07
C GLU A 110 13.53 -21.52 -23.47
N ALA A 111 14.10 -21.39 -24.67
CA ALA A 111 14.59 -20.11 -25.17
C ALA A 111 13.49 -19.03 -25.23
N VAL A 112 12.29 -19.39 -25.72
CA VAL A 112 11.15 -18.47 -25.71
C VAL A 112 10.73 -18.13 -24.28
N HIS A 113 10.71 -19.12 -23.38
CA HIS A 113 10.27 -18.97 -22.01
C HIS A 113 11.21 -18.08 -21.19
N GLU A 114 12.51 -18.38 -21.18
CA GLU A 114 13.53 -17.61 -20.43
C GLU A 114 13.57 -16.14 -20.84
N TRP A 115 13.49 -15.87 -22.16
CA TRP A 115 13.38 -14.50 -22.64
C TRP A 115 12.05 -13.87 -22.19
N SER A 116 10.94 -14.61 -22.24
CA SER A 116 9.65 -14.12 -21.78
C SER A 116 9.65 -13.78 -20.29
N GLU A 117 10.26 -14.58 -19.42
CA GLU A 117 10.30 -14.32 -17.97
C GLU A 117 10.91 -12.96 -17.62
N ARG A 118 11.87 -12.51 -18.42
CA ARG A 118 12.60 -11.25 -18.21
C ARG A 118 11.99 -10.06 -18.94
N HIS A 119 11.06 -10.30 -19.87
CA HIS A 119 10.48 -9.26 -20.73
C HIS A 119 8.96 -9.12 -20.62
N LEU A 120 8.24 -10.14 -20.13
CA LEU A 120 6.79 -10.18 -19.93
C LEU A 120 6.44 -10.08 -18.45
N TRP A 121 5.79 -9.00 -18.05
CA TRP A 121 5.52 -8.74 -16.63
C TRP A 121 4.49 -9.70 -16.00
N THR A 122 3.88 -10.60 -16.77
CA THR A 122 2.95 -11.63 -16.27
C THR A 122 3.68 -12.62 -15.37
N PHE A 123 5.00 -12.74 -15.56
CA PHE A 123 5.89 -13.48 -14.67
C PHE A 123 6.23 -12.74 -13.38
N SER A 124 5.63 -11.56 -13.12
CA SER A 124 5.76 -10.91 -11.82
C SER A 124 5.08 -11.70 -10.70
N GLY A 125 4.09 -12.54 -11.01
CA GLY A 125 3.27 -13.20 -9.98
C GLY A 125 2.26 -12.25 -9.34
N LEU A 126 1.98 -11.09 -9.96
CA LEU A 126 0.95 -10.17 -9.49
C LEU A 126 -0.42 -10.87 -9.48
N GLU A 127 -1.07 -10.91 -8.33
CA GLU A 127 -2.35 -11.60 -8.11
C GLU A 127 -3.53 -10.63 -8.26
N MET A 128 -3.77 -10.14 -9.49
CA MET A 128 -4.94 -9.32 -9.84
C MET A 128 -5.35 -9.53 -11.31
N ILE A 129 -6.40 -8.85 -11.78
CA ILE A 129 -6.72 -8.69 -13.21
C ILE A 129 -5.82 -7.62 -13.82
N TYR A 130 -4.91 -8.03 -14.71
CA TYR A 130 -4.01 -7.11 -15.43
C TYR A 130 -3.64 -7.67 -16.82
N PRO A 131 -3.29 -6.83 -17.80
CA PRO A 131 -3.03 -7.29 -19.16
C PRO A 131 -1.69 -8.03 -19.26
N ASP A 132 -1.47 -8.80 -20.31
CA ASP A 132 -0.13 -9.29 -20.66
C ASP A 132 0.65 -8.17 -21.38
N VAL A 133 1.73 -7.69 -20.77
CA VAL A 133 2.55 -6.58 -21.30
C VAL A 133 4.01 -6.99 -21.37
N MET A 134 4.60 -6.74 -22.53
CA MET A 134 5.98 -7.04 -22.85
C MET A 134 6.77 -5.77 -23.07
N PHE A 135 8.01 -5.78 -22.61
CA PHE A 135 8.96 -4.69 -22.74
C PHE A 135 10.20 -5.18 -23.48
N ARG A 136 10.63 -4.50 -24.53
CA ARG A 136 11.92 -4.80 -25.17
C ARG A 136 12.58 -3.54 -25.69
N ARG A 137 13.91 -3.52 -25.71
CA ARG A 137 14.67 -2.42 -26.30
C ARG A 137 14.78 -2.60 -27.81
N ILE A 138 14.48 -1.53 -28.54
CA ILE A 138 14.77 -1.38 -29.97
C ILE A 138 15.51 -0.06 -30.11
N GLU A 139 16.80 -0.14 -30.44
CA GLU A 139 17.72 1.00 -30.53
C GLU A 139 17.71 1.88 -29.25
N ASN A 140 17.18 3.10 -29.34
CA ASN A 140 17.07 4.09 -28.26
C ASN A 140 15.65 4.21 -27.67
N LYS A 141 14.79 3.22 -27.93
CA LYS A 141 13.41 3.16 -27.46
C LYS A 141 13.13 1.83 -26.77
N ILE A 142 12.16 1.86 -25.87
CA ILE A 142 11.52 0.68 -25.31
C ILE A 142 10.17 0.52 -26.02
N GLU A 143 9.99 -0.61 -26.68
CA GLU A 143 8.68 -1.07 -27.10
C GLU A 143 7.93 -1.59 -25.88
N ILE A 144 6.70 -1.11 -25.71
CA ILE A 144 5.71 -1.63 -24.78
C ILE A 144 4.61 -2.23 -25.63
N SER A 145 4.43 -3.55 -25.58
CA SER A 145 3.38 -4.23 -26.36
C SER A 145 2.50 -5.12 -25.48
N TRP A 146 1.21 -5.16 -25.79
CA TRP A 146 0.23 -5.91 -25.00
C TRP A 146 -0.80 -6.58 -25.89
N ASP A 147 -1.31 -7.73 -25.44
CA ASP A 147 -2.33 -8.49 -26.15
C ASP A 147 -3.03 -9.49 -25.21
N SER A 148 -4.11 -9.01 -24.60
CA SER A 148 -4.93 -9.68 -23.59
C SER A 148 -6.30 -10.10 -24.13
N ARG A 149 -6.48 -10.17 -25.46
CA ARG A 149 -7.75 -10.55 -26.10
C ARG A 149 -8.27 -11.92 -25.67
N ASN A 150 -7.37 -12.84 -25.32
CA ASN A 150 -7.70 -14.19 -24.89
C ASN A 150 -7.42 -14.42 -23.39
N LYS A 151 -7.10 -13.36 -22.63
CA LYS A 151 -6.81 -13.48 -21.21
C LYS A 151 -8.13 -13.50 -20.43
N TYR A 152 -8.26 -14.41 -19.47
CA TYR A 152 -9.46 -14.62 -18.64
C TYR A 152 -10.74 -15.03 -19.39
N THR A 153 -10.65 -15.46 -20.65
CA THR A 153 -11.83 -15.88 -21.45
C THR A 153 -12.41 -17.22 -21.01
N ASP A 154 -11.68 -17.98 -20.22
CA ASP A 154 -12.05 -19.26 -19.63
C ASP A 154 -12.87 -19.13 -18.33
N ASN A 155 -13.02 -17.92 -17.80
CA ASN A 155 -13.87 -17.65 -16.65
C ASN A 155 -15.35 -17.89 -16.97
N LYS A 156 -15.96 -18.86 -16.29
CA LYS A 156 -17.36 -19.27 -16.50
C LYS A 156 -18.37 -18.45 -15.70
N ASN A 157 -17.92 -17.68 -14.71
CA ASN A 157 -18.80 -16.98 -13.78
C ASN A 157 -19.18 -15.59 -14.27
N TYR A 158 -18.23 -14.88 -14.88
CA TYR A 158 -18.40 -13.53 -15.37
C TYR A 158 -17.41 -13.24 -16.51
N LYS A 159 -17.78 -12.33 -17.39
CA LYS A 159 -16.99 -11.97 -18.58
C LYS A 159 -16.04 -10.83 -18.26
N ILE A 160 -14.72 -11.10 -18.30
CA ILE A 160 -13.67 -10.08 -18.17
C ILE A 160 -13.20 -9.63 -19.56
N GLU A 161 -13.19 -8.32 -19.80
CA GLU A 161 -12.68 -7.74 -21.06
C GLU A 161 -11.84 -6.49 -20.81
N PHE A 162 -10.62 -6.45 -21.35
CA PHE A 162 -9.81 -5.24 -21.32
C PHE A 162 -10.35 -4.21 -22.31
N THR A 163 -10.45 -2.94 -21.89
CA THR A 163 -10.93 -1.84 -22.75
C THR A 163 -9.94 -1.56 -23.89
N TYR A 164 -8.65 -1.79 -23.65
CA TYR A 164 -7.59 -1.70 -24.64
C TYR A 164 -6.89 -3.06 -24.76
N PRO A 165 -7.50 -4.07 -25.40
CA PRO A 165 -7.05 -5.44 -25.27
C PRO A 165 -5.79 -5.77 -26.07
N LYS A 166 -5.38 -4.92 -27.01
CA LYS A 166 -4.15 -5.09 -27.79
C LYS A 166 -3.56 -3.74 -28.20
N GLY A 167 -2.24 -3.65 -28.23
CA GLY A 167 -1.52 -2.51 -28.80
C GLY A 167 -0.01 -2.63 -28.67
N SER A 168 0.67 -1.65 -29.24
CA SER A 168 2.10 -1.43 -29.04
C SER A 168 2.41 0.07 -29.07
N PHE A 169 3.43 0.48 -28.34
CA PHE A 169 3.88 1.86 -28.29
C PHE A 169 5.38 1.93 -28.00
N PHE A 170 6.04 3.00 -28.46
CA PHE A 170 7.47 3.20 -28.24
C PHE A 170 7.73 4.40 -27.33
N VAL A 171 8.50 4.17 -26.28
CA VAL A 171 8.90 5.18 -25.30
C VAL A 171 10.41 5.37 -25.37
N ASN A 172 10.89 6.59 -25.19
CA ASN A 172 12.34 6.82 -25.05
C ASN A 172 12.89 6.06 -23.83
N THR A 173 14.05 5.43 -23.97
CA THR A 173 14.63 4.57 -22.93
C THR A 173 14.81 5.27 -21.58
N GLU A 174 15.33 6.51 -21.56
CA GLU A 174 15.54 7.26 -20.32
C GLU A 174 14.22 7.59 -19.62
N LYS A 175 13.18 7.94 -20.39
CA LYS A 175 11.85 8.19 -19.83
C LYS A 175 11.24 6.93 -19.22
N PHE A 176 11.37 5.79 -19.91
CA PHE A 176 10.90 4.51 -19.40
C PHE A 176 11.62 4.11 -18.11
N GLU A 177 12.95 4.13 -18.13
CA GLU A 177 13.78 3.77 -16.98
C GLU A 177 13.46 4.63 -15.76
N LYS A 178 13.35 5.96 -15.95
CA LYS A 178 13.00 6.88 -14.86
C LYS A 178 11.65 6.57 -14.23
N GLU A 179 10.64 6.26 -15.05
CA GLU A 179 9.30 5.95 -14.55
C GLU A 179 9.29 4.63 -13.77
N VAL A 180 9.95 3.58 -14.29
CA VAL A 180 10.04 2.27 -13.63
C VAL A 180 10.82 2.37 -12.31
N LEU A 181 11.97 3.06 -12.29
CA LEU A 181 12.73 3.28 -11.06
C LEU A 181 11.94 4.10 -10.04
N SER A 182 11.20 5.12 -10.48
CA SER A 182 10.31 5.86 -9.59
C SER A 182 9.17 5.00 -9.05
N PHE A 183 8.66 4.04 -9.82
CA PHE A 183 7.66 3.10 -9.34
C PHE A 183 8.25 2.19 -8.25
N ILE A 184 9.40 1.56 -8.51
CA ILE A 184 10.10 0.69 -7.56
C ILE A 184 10.37 1.41 -6.23
N ASP A 185 11.01 2.59 -6.27
CA ASP A 185 11.35 3.35 -5.06
C ASP A 185 10.12 3.68 -4.21
N ARG A 186 9.01 4.05 -4.87
CA ARG A 186 7.77 4.37 -4.15
C ARG A 186 7.13 3.13 -3.53
N ILE A 187 7.08 2.00 -4.23
CA ILE A 187 6.54 0.75 -3.68
C ILE A 187 7.38 0.29 -2.49
N GLU A 188 8.71 0.20 -2.63
CA GLU A 188 9.59 -0.22 -1.54
C GLU A 188 9.45 0.67 -0.31
N LYS A 189 9.41 2.00 -0.51
CA LYS A 189 9.25 2.96 0.57
C LYS A 189 7.90 2.80 1.27
N VAL A 190 6.83 2.63 0.51
CA VAL A 190 5.50 2.49 1.08
C VAL A 190 5.35 1.16 1.81
N VAL A 191 5.78 0.05 1.23
CA VAL A 191 5.76 -1.27 1.88
C VAL A 191 6.56 -1.23 3.18
N LYS A 192 7.71 -0.56 3.21
CA LYS A 192 8.47 -0.33 4.43
C LYS A 192 7.69 0.46 5.48
N ILE A 193 7.07 1.59 5.09
CA ILE A 193 6.25 2.41 6.00
C ILE A 193 5.08 1.59 6.55
N ILE A 194 4.38 0.85 5.69
CA ILE A 194 3.25 0.00 6.06
C ILE A 194 3.72 -1.09 7.03
N SER A 195 4.82 -1.77 6.73
CA SER A 195 5.38 -2.83 7.59
C SER A 195 5.77 -2.30 8.98
N GLU A 196 6.43 -1.14 9.05
CA GLU A 196 6.81 -0.50 10.31
C GLU A 196 5.58 -0.03 11.09
N LYS A 197 4.62 0.60 10.41
CA LYS A 197 3.38 1.03 11.03
C LYS A 197 2.53 -0.13 11.49
N MET A 198 2.40 -1.20 10.71
CA MET A 198 1.65 -2.40 11.10
C MET A 198 2.24 -3.03 12.36
N LYS A 199 3.57 -3.13 12.44
CA LYS A 199 4.27 -3.58 13.65
C LYS A 199 3.97 -2.69 14.86
N SER A 200 3.94 -1.37 14.66
CA SER A 200 3.72 -0.41 15.75
C SER A 200 2.24 -0.26 16.17
N VAL A 201 1.31 -0.24 15.21
CA VAL A 201 -0.11 0.05 15.43
C VAL A 201 -0.87 -1.22 15.82
N PHE A 202 -0.42 -2.38 15.35
CA PHE A 202 -1.14 -3.65 15.56
C PHE A 202 -0.30 -4.71 16.31
N ASN A 203 0.82 -4.31 16.92
CA ASN A 203 1.74 -5.21 17.62
C ASN A 203 2.18 -6.43 16.77
N GLY A 204 2.24 -6.26 15.45
CA GLY A 204 2.58 -7.34 14.53
C GLY A 204 1.50 -8.42 14.36
N LYS A 205 0.31 -8.28 14.97
CA LYS A 205 -0.83 -9.13 14.61
C LYS A 205 -1.31 -8.72 13.21
N TYR A 206 -1.28 -9.68 12.29
CA TYR A 206 -1.91 -9.54 10.98
C TYR A 206 -3.41 -9.34 11.24
N ILE A 207 -3.96 -8.20 10.83
CA ILE A 207 -5.41 -8.04 10.83
C ILE A 207 -5.91 -8.84 9.65
N ASP A 208 -6.79 -9.80 9.93
CA ASP A 208 -7.61 -10.41 8.90
C ASP A 208 -8.39 -9.29 8.20
N SER A 209 -8.06 -9.10 6.94
CA SER A 209 -8.67 -8.11 6.08
C SER A 209 -10.11 -8.42 5.72
N SER A 210 -10.63 -9.61 6.09
CA SER A 210 -12.07 -9.92 6.01
C SER A 210 -12.95 -8.87 6.70
N TYR A 211 -12.44 -8.15 7.71
CA TYR A 211 -13.12 -7.02 8.37
C TYR A 211 -13.13 -5.73 7.53
N LEU A 212 -12.20 -5.56 6.59
CA LEU A 212 -12.09 -4.41 5.67
C LEU A 212 -13.12 -4.50 4.53
N TYR A 213 -13.68 -5.69 4.28
CA TYR A 213 -14.71 -5.93 3.26
C TYR A 213 -16.09 -5.34 3.58
N LYS A 214 -16.31 -4.81 4.79
CA LYS A 214 -17.54 -4.06 5.06
C LYS A 214 -17.35 -2.60 4.64
N ARG A 215 -17.79 -2.33 3.40
CA ARG A 215 -18.20 -1.04 2.82
C ARG A 215 -17.18 -0.38 1.89
N VAL A 216 -17.10 -0.91 0.67
CA VAL A 216 -16.94 -0.07 -0.51
C VAL A 216 -18.34 0.21 -1.07
N SER A 217 -18.98 1.26 -0.56
CA SER A 217 -19.85 2.09 -1.40
C SER A 217 -20.18 3.41 -0.69
N LYS A 218 -19.69 4.51 -1.27
CA LYS A 218 -20.37 5.83 -1.25
C LYS A 218 -20.75 6.45 0.11
N ASP A 219 -19.99 6.26 1.19
CA ASP A 219 -20.27 7.08 2.38
C ASP A 219 -19.91 8.56 2.09
N SER A 220 -20.93 9.41 1.99
CA SER A 220 -20.77 10.85 1.84
C SER A 220 -19.87 11.44 2.93
N LEU A 221 -19.85 10.84 4.12
CA LEU A 221 -19.06 11.31 5.24
C LEU A 221 -17.56 11.10 5.01
N GLN A 222 -17.15 9.91 4.53
CA GLN A 222 -15.75 9.64 4.19
C GLN A 222 -15.27 10.56 3.05
N ARG A 223 -16.11 10.79 2.03
CA ARG A 223 -15.79 11.71 0.95
C ARG A 223 -15.61 13.14 1.46
N ASN A 224 -16.54 13.64 2.27
CA ASN A 224 -16.46 14.99 2.85
C ASN A 224 -15.20 15.15 3.72
N PHE A 225 -14.89 14.13 4.52
CA PHE A 225 -13.68 14.09 5.35
C PHE A 225 -12.40 14.17 4.50
N LEU A 226 -12.28 13.33 3.47
CA LEU A 226 -11.13 13.32 2.58
C LEU A 226 -11.02 14.61 1.75
N GLU A 227 -12.14 15.15 1.27
CA GLU A 227 -12.17 16.43 0.57
C GLU A 227 -11.66 17.58 1.45
N GLU A 228 -12.04 17.60 2.73
CA GLU A 228 -11.56 18.61 3.68
C GLU A 228 -10.07 18.45 3.99
N ILE A 229 -9.58 17.22 4.15
CA ILE A 229 -8.14 16.96 4.26
C ILE A 229 -7.41 17.40 2.99
N ASN A 230 -7.90 17.03 1.81
CA ASN A 230 -7.26 17.34 0.53
C ASN A 230 -7.21 18.85 0.24
N LYS A 231 -8.15 19.65 0.76
CA LYS A 231 -8.05 21.13 0.75
C LYS A 231 -6.79 21.66 1.45
N SER A 232 -6.21 20.88 2.38
CA SER A 232 -4.93 21.21 3.04
C SER A 232 -3.69 20.84 2.20
N GLY A 233 -3.87 20.42 0.94
CA GLY A 233 -2.78 20.11 0.01
C GLY A 233 -2.41 18.62 -0.09
N TYR A 234 -3.26 17.73 0.43
CA TYR A 234 -3.12 16.29 0.29
C TYR A 234 -3.84 15.78 -0.97
N ASN A 235 -3.53 14.55 -1.38
CA ASN A 235 -4.20 13.86 -2.48
C ASN A 235 -4.55 12.43 -2.08
N PHE A 236 -5.28 12.31 -0.98
CA PHE A 236 -5.78 11.04 -0.46
C PHE A 236 -7.07 10.65 -1.19
N ASN A 237 -7.11 9.43 -1.69
CA ASN A 237 -8.24 8.84 -2.40
C ASN A 237 -9.08 7.97 -1.48
N SER A 238 -8.49 7.48 -0.39
CA SER A 238 -9.14 6.65 0.61
C SER A 238 -8.75 7.07 2.02
N ILE A 239 -9.61 6.82 3.02
CA ILE A 239 -9.29 7.04 4.44
C ILE A 239 -8.07 6.22 4.88
N TYR A 240 -7.76 5.14 4.17
CA TYR A 240 -6.61 4.32 4.47
C TYR A 240 -5.28 4.94 4.02
N ASP A 241 -5.29 5.87 3.05
CA ASP A 241 -4.10 6.66 2.70
C ASP A 241 -3.58 7.47 3.91
N LEU A 242 -4.44 7.72 4.90
CA LEU A 242 -4.07 8.40 6.15
C LEU A 242 -3.04 7.61 6.97
N MET A 243 -2.85 6.32 6.69
CA MET A 243 -1.73 5.59 7.26
C MET A 243 -0.37 6.15 6.82
N LEU A 244 -0.30 6.98 5.76
CA LEU A 244 0.95 7.58 5.28
C LEU A 244 1.34 8.86 6.04
N LEU A 245 0.49 9.33 6.96
CA LEU A 245 0.76 10.54 7.77
C LEU A 245 2.02 10.41 8.61
N ASN A 246 2.72 11.53 8.79
CA ASN A 246 3.93 11.62 9.60
C ASN A 246 3.92 12.89 10.47
N GLU A 247 4.96 13.10 11.27
CA GLU A 247 5.05 14.19 12.25
C GLU A 247 4.89 15.60 11.66
N LYS A 248 5.03 15.76 10.33
CA LYS A 248 4.85 17.04 9.64
C LYS A 248 3.38 17.38 9.36
N ASP A 249 2.48 16.41 9.46
CA ASP A 249 1.08 16.51 9.05
C ASP A 249 0.15 16.94 10.21
N LYS A 250 0.66 17.64 11.22
CA LYS A 250 -0.10 18.02 12.42
C LYS A 250 -1.29 18.93 12.13
N ASN A 251 -1.28 19.62 10.99
CA ASN A 251 -2.31 20.57 10.58
C ASN A 251 -3.68 19.91 10.32
N ILE A 252 -3.74 18.61 10.05
CA ILE A 252 -5.02 17.93 9.78
C ILE A 252 -5.67 17.33 11.02
N VAL A 253 -5.02 17.39 12.19
CA VAL A 253 -5.54 16.81 13.44
C VAL A 253 -6.90 17.39 13.79
N SER A 254 -7.11 18.70 13.64
CA SER A 254 -8.41 19.34 13.89
C SER A 254 -9.52 18.80 12.99
N ILE A 255 -9.21 18.48 11.73
CA ILE A 255 -10.14 17.87 10.79
C ILE A 255 -10.51 16.46 11.25
N PHE A 256 -9.53 15.65 11.66
CA PHE A 256 -9.80 14.33 12.26
C PHE A 256 -10.78 14.42 13.43
N LEU A 257 -10.52 15.31 14.40
CA LEU A 257 -11.36 15.44 15.59
C LEU A 257 -12.79 15.90 15.27
N LYS A 258 -12.94 16.74 14.23
CA LYS A 258 -14.25 17.17 13.74
C LYS A 258 -15.08 15.99 13.23
N TYR A 259 -14.49 15.10 12.46
CA TYR A 259 -15.21 13.99 11.83
C TYR A 259 -15.28 12.72 12.67
N LEU A 260 -14.33 12.47 13.57
CA LEU A 260 -14.31 11.26 14.42
C LEU A 260 -15.61 11.06 15.21
N LYS A 261 -16.27 12.15 15.61
CA LYS A 261 -17.55 12.11 16.33
C LYS A 261 -18.73 11.63 15.48
N LEU A 262 -18.58 11.63 14.15
CA LEU A 262 -19.63 11.34 13.18
C LEU A 262 -19.53 9.91 12.61
N PHE A 263 -18.38 9.26 12.77
CA PHE A 263 -18.14 7.92 12.24
C PHE A 263 -18.64 6.84 13.20
N GLU A 264 -19.21 5.79 12.61
CA GLU A 264 -19.48 4.51 13.28
C GLU A 264 -18.20 3.92 13.87
N LEU A 265 -18.35 3.13 14.94
CA LEU A 265 -17.26 2.62 15.76
C LEU A 265 -16.13 1.96 14.95
N ASP A 266 -16.49 1.13 13.95
CA ASP A 266 -15.53 0.43 13.10
C ASP A 266 -14.58 1.40 12.37
N ILE A 267 -15.15 2.38 11.65
CA ILE A 267 -14.37 3.39 10.91
C ILE A 267 -13.63 4.30 11.89
N LYS A 268 -14.30 4.69 12.98
CA LYS A 268 -13.73 5.54 14.03
C LYS A 268 -12.47 4.91 14.64
N MET A 269 -12.47 3.60 14.87
CA MET A 269 -11.30 2.87 15.37
C MET A 269 -10.10 2.95 14.41
N HIS A 270 -10.31 2.83 13.10
CA HIS A 270 -9.24 3.01 12.11
C HIS A 270 -8.68 4.43 12.10
N LEU A 271 -9.57 5.43 12.12
CA LEU A 271 -9.16 6.83 12.15
C LEU A 271 -8.39 7.19 13.42
N VAL A 272 -8.79 6.66 14.58
CA VAL A 272 -8.02 6.78 15.83
C VAL A 272 -6.63 6.20 15.66
N ARG A 273 -6.50 5.00 15.09
CA ARG A 273 -5.20 4.38 14.83
C ARG A 273 -4.31 5.24 13.92
N PHE A 274 -4.87 5.89 12.90
CA PHE A 274 -4.12 6.79 12.02
C PHE A 274 -3.67 8.09 12.68
N LEU A 275 -4.30 8.50 13.79
CA LEU A 275 -3.81 9.60 14.63
C LEU A 275 -2.59 9.21 15.47
N GLY A 276 -2.18 7.94 15.48
CA GLY A 276 -1.03 7.41 16.22
C GLY A 276 0.31 7.84 15.63
N VAL A 277 0.50 9.14 15.44
CA VAL A 277 1.68 9.77 14.87
C VAL A 277 2.31 10.66 15.93
N LYS A 278 3.63 10.49 16.14
CA LYS A 278 4.37 11.26 17.14
C LYS A 278 4.15 12.76 16.96
N GLY A 279 3.84 13.43 18.07
CA GLY A 279 3.64 14.88 18.11
C GLY A 279 2.26 15.37 17.65
N PHE A 280 1.30 14.49 17.38
CA PHE A 280 -0.12 14.85 17.15
C PHE A 280 -0.85 15.21 18.46
N VAL A 281 -0.21 16.04 19.28
CA VAL A 281 -0.64 16.39 20.66
C VAL A 281 -2.05 17.00 20.74
N GLY A 282 -2.51 17.63 19.65
CA GLY A 282 -3.87 18.18 19.57
C GLY A 282 -4.98 17.13 19.72
N ALA A 283 -4.70 15.84 19.49
CA ALA A 283 -5.65 14.75 19.65
C ALA A 283 -5.72 14.19 21.07
N SER A 284 -4.69 14.40 21.90
CA SER A 284 -4.51 13.71 23.18
C SER A 284 -5.70 13.84 24.13
N LYS A 285 -6.18 15.06 24.35
CA LYS A 285 -7.30 15.31 25.27
C LYS A 285 -8.58 14.63 24.80
N PHE A 286 -8.91 14.74 23.51
CA PHE A 286 -10.09 14.09 22.94
C PHE A 286 -10.00 12.57 23.10
N LEU A 287 -8.82 12.00 22.84
CA LEU A 287 -8.59 10.56 22.96
C LEU A 287 -8.68 10.07 24.41
N LEU A 288 -8.16 10.82 25.39
CA LEU A 288 -8.34 10.49 26.81
C LEU A 288 -9.83 10.46 27.21
N GLU A 289 -10.59 11.48 26.80
CA GLU A 289 -12.03 11.52 27.07
C GLU A 289 -12.74 10.29 26.48
N GLU A 290 -12.40 9.92 25.24
CA GLU A 290 -12.95 8.73 24.59
C GLU A 290 -12.52 7.43 25.28
N PHE A 291 -11.27 7.35 25.76
CA PHE A 291 -10.75 6.19 26.48
C PHE A 291 -11.56 5.93 27.75
N HIS A 292 -11.87 6.97 28.52
CA HIS A 292 -12.65 6.81 29.75
C HIS A 292 -14.13 6.49 29.47
N LYS A 293 -14.71 7.02 28.37
CA LYS A 293 -16.12 6.85 28.02
C LYS A 293 -16.48 5.49 27.41
N THR A 294 -15.60 4.91 26.60
CA THR A 294 -15.95 3.72 25.81
C THR A 294 -16.05 2.46 26.65
N GLU A 295 -17.07 1.62 26.47
CA GLU A 295 -17.11 0.28 27.06
C GLU A 295 -16.47 -0.77 26.13
N ASP A 296 -16.31 -0.45 24.84
CA ASP A 296 -15.72 -1.33 23.85
C ASP A 296 -14.21 -1.50 24.06
N PHE A 297 -13.77 -2.74 24.24
CA PHE A 297 -12.38 -3.09 24.52
C PHE A 297 -11.44 -2.78 23.36
N ASP A 298 -11.82 -3.12 22.13
CA ASP A 298 -10.96 -2.97 20.95
C ASP A 298 -10.72 -1.50 20.61
N TYR A 299 -11.77 -0.67 20.74
CA TYR A 299 -11.68 0.77 20.60
C TYR A 299 -10.85 1.38 21.73
N ARG A 300 -11.06 0.96 22.99
CA ARG A 300 -10.25 1.39 24.15
C ARG A 300 -8.77 1.07 23.93
N PHE A 301 -8.46 -0.14 23.46
CA PHE A 301 -7.11 -0.59 23.15
C PHE A 301 -6.49 0.22 22.01
N ALA A 302 -7.25 0.49 20.94
CA ALA A 302 -6.82 1.34 19.83
C ALA A 302 -6.47 2.77 20.29
N ILE A 303 -7.28 3.34 21.19
CA ILE A 303 -7.01 4.64 21.79
C ILE A 303 -5.74 4.61 22.64
N ALA A 304 -5.59 3.63 23.54
CA ALA A 304 -4.40 3.49 24.38
C ALA A 304 -3.11 3.40 23.56
N ASN A 305 -3.15 2.62 22.47
CA ASN A 305 -2.05 2.50 21.55
C ASN A 305 -1.74 3.81 20.82
N THR A 306 -2.79 4.53 20.41
CA THR A 306 -2.66 5.85 19.74
C THR A 306 -2.04 6.87 20.68
N LEU A 307 -2.53 6.98 21.91
CA LEU A 307 -1.99 7.87 22.95
C LEU A 307 -0.50 7.59 23.20
N SER A 308 -0.10 6.31 23.25
CA SER A 308 1.30 5.93 23.48
C SER A 308 2.23 6.22 22.30
N LEU A 309 1.69 6.29 21.08
CA LEU A 309 2.43 6.68 19.88
C LEU A 309 2.57 8.21 19.72
N ILE A 310 1.57 8.98 20.14
CA ILE A 310 1.60 10.45 20.08
C ILE A 310 2.77 11.02 20.91
N GLN A 311 3.10 10.38 22.04
CA GLN A 311 4.17 10.81 22.95
C GLN A 311 3.98 12.26 23.43
N ASP A 312 2.75 12.58 23.85
CA ASP A 312 2.44 13.89 24.42
C ASP A 312 2.81 13.93 25.91
N GLU A 313 3.88 14.64 26.25
CA GLU A 313 4.36 14.77 27.63
C GLU A 313 3.34 15.45 28.55
N ASN A 314 2.41 16.26 28.00
CA ASN A 314 1.41 16.99 28.80
C ASN A 314 0.35 16.08 29.44
N ILE A 315 0.21 14.85 28.95
CA ILE A 315 -0.75 13.87 29.47
C ILE A 315 -0.08 12.70 30.19
N LEU A 316 1.21 12.81 30.51
CA LEU A 316 1.96 11.71 31.09
C LEU A 316 1.36 11.24 32.43
N GLU A 317 0.85 12.17 33.25
CA GLU A 317 0.20 11.86 34.51
C GLU A 317 -1.10 11.06 34.29
N ASP A 318 -1.93 11.46 33.32
CA ASP A 318 -3.14 10.72 32.93
C ASP A 318 -2.79 9.30 32.44
N LEU A 319 -1.71 9.17 31.65
CA LEU A 319 -1.24 7.87 31.18
C LEU A 319 -0.73 6.99 32.33
N ILE A 320 -0.06 7.57 33.33
CA ILE A 320 0.36 6.86 34.54
C ILE A 320 -0.86 6.34 35.32
N GLU A 321 -1.88 7.18 35.49
CA GLU A 321 -3.13 6.77 36.16
C GLU A 321 -3.78 5.60 35.44
N ILE A 322 -3.86 5.65 34.11
CA ILE A 322 -4.42 4.56 33.29
C ILE A 322 -3.63 3.26 33.49
N VAL A 323 -2.29 3.29 33.47
CA VAL A 323 -1.50 2.05 33.60
C VAL A 323 -1.53 1.45 35.00
N GLU A 324 -1.71 2.26 36.04
CA GLU A 324 -1.82 1.78 37.41
C GLU A 324 -3.22 1.23 37.74
N ASN A 325 -4.25 1.65 36.99
CA ASN A 325 -5.62 1.21 37.23
C ASN A 325 -5.92 -0.17 36.62
N ARG A 326 -5.86 -1.21 37.45
CA ARG A 326 -6.14 -2.62 37.06
C ARG A 326 -7.51 -2.85 36.42
N MET A 327 -8.49 -1.97 36.64
CA MET A 327 -9.82 -2.11 36.01
C MET A 327 -9.77 -2.00 34.49
N TYR A 328 -8.73 -1.39 33.92
CA TYR A 328 -8.55 -1.31 32.47
C TYR A 328 -7.91 -2.55 31.84
N GLY A 329 -7.53 -3.54 32.64
CA GLY A 329 -7.04 -4.83 32.16
C GLY A 329 -5.91 -4.71 31.13
N GLU A 330 -5.99 -5.51 30.07
CA GLU A 330 -5.05 -5.52 28.94
C GLU A 330 -5.05 -4.23 28.11
N ALA A 331 -6.05 -3.35 28.22
CA ALA A 331 -6.06 -2.07 27.49
C ALA A 331 -4.93 -1.14 27.93
N ARG A 332 -4.28 -1.43 29.06
CA ARG A 332 -3.08 -0.72 29.56
C ARG A 332 -1.81 -1.09 28.81
N ILE A 333 -1.75 -2.28 28.21
CA ILE A 333 -0.54 -2.87 27.60
C ILE A 333 0.12 -1.93 26.58
N PRO A 334 -0.62 -1.28 25.64
CA PRO A 334 0.00 -0.42 24.64
C PRO A 334 0.72 0.81 25.22
N ILE A 335 0.21 1.33 26.34
CA ILE A 335 0.82 2.46 27.05
C ILE A 335 2.06 1.98 27.79
N ILE A 336 1.96 0.88 28.55
CA ILE A 336 3.08 0.31 29.30
C ILE A 336 4.24 -0.02 28.36
N TYR A 337 3.96 -0.66 27.22
CA TYR A 337 4.96 -1.02 26.21
C TYR A 337 5.83 0.15 25.75
N ARG A 338 5.24 1.34 25.60
CA ARG A 338 5.94 2.56 25.13
C ARG A 338 6.28 3.55 26.22
N LEU A 339 5.98 3.24 27.49
CA LEU A 339 6.19 4.16 28.59
C LEU A 339 7.64 4.65 28.68
N HIS A 340 8.60 3.76 28.40
CA HIS A 340 10.03 4.12 28.32
C HIS A 340 10.38 5.26 27.33
N LYS A 341 9.51 5.59 26.37
CA LYS A 341 9.72 6.68 25.41
C LYS A 341 9.54 8.07 26.02
N PHE A 342 8.91 8.20 27.18
CA PHE A 342 8.58 9.47 27.82
C PHE A 342 9.73 10.08 28.68
N LYS A 343 10.96 9.54 28.62
CA LYS A 343 12.19 10.08 29.25
C LYS A 343 12.01 10.70 30.66
N ASN A 344 11.19 10.08 31.51
CA ASN A 344 10.88 10.57 32.84
C ASN A 344 11.33 9.53 33.89
N PHE A 345 12.14 9.96 34.85
CA PHE A 345 12.73 9.11 35.89
C PHE A 345 11.69 8.47 36.83
N GLN A 346 10.51 9.09 36.99
CA GLN A 346 9.44 8.53 37.82
C GLN A 346 8.86 7.24 37.23
N LEU A 347 9.03 7.01 35.92
CA LEU A 347 8.49 5.84 35.23
C LEU A 347 9.17 4.55 35.66
N GLU A 348 10.42 4.60 36.15
CA GLU A 348 11.07 3.42 36.71
C GLU A 348 10.28 2.87 37.90
N LYS A 349 9.86 3.73 38.82
CA LYS A 349 9.06 3.32 39.99
C LYS A 349 7.71 2.72 39.59
N VAL A 350 7.04 3.34 38.62
CA VAL A 350 5.76 2.85 38.08
C VAL A 350 5.95 1.47 37.47
N LEU A 351 6.96 1.29 36.61
CA LEU A 351 7.23 0.02 35.95
C LEU A 351 7.63 -1.08 36.93
N ILE A 352 8.44 -0.78 37.95
CA ILE A 352 8.80 -1.73 39.02
C ILE A 352 7.54 -2.21 39.76
N LYS A 353 6.60 -1.31 40.08
CA LYS A 353 5.33 -1.66 40.73
C LYS A 353 4.50 -2.62 39.85
N LEU A 354 4.49 -2.41 38.53
CA LEU A 354 3.76 -3.24 37.58
C LEU A 354 4.36 -4.64 37.37
N LEU A 355 5.60 -4.91 37.80
CA LEU A 355 6.18 -6.27 37.74
C LEU A 355 5.40 -7.29 38.58
N ASN A 356 4.69 -6.84 39.61
CA ASN A 356 3.84 -7.67 40.46
C ASN A 356 2.42 -7.86 39.91
N ASP A 357 2.07 -7.20 38.81
CA ASP A 357 0.78 -7.33 38.14
C ASP A 357 0.86 -8.43 37.08
N LYS A 358 0.26 -9.60 37.35
CA LYS A 358 0.37 -10.79 36.48
C LYS A 358 -0.09 -10.56 35.05
N GLU A 359 -1.01 -9.62 34.84
CA GLU A 359 -1.57 -9.31 33.52
C GLU A 359 -0.58 -8.54 32.64
N VAL A 360 0.25 -7.69 33.25
CA VAL A 360 1.13 -6.75 32.53
C VAL A 360 2.62 -6.87 32.90
N SER A 361 2.99 -7.80 33.77
CA SER A 361 4.36 -7.93 34.30
C SER A 361 5.40 -8.09 33.19
N LYS A 362 5.15 -8.95 32.20
CA LYS A 362 6.05 -9.17 31.06
C LYS A 362 6.27 -7.90 30.24
N ILE A 363 5.21 -7.11 30.02
CA ILE A 363 5.31 -5.89 29.22
C ILE A 363 5.96 -4.74 30.03
N ALA A 364 5.72 -4.71 31.35
CA ALA A 364 6.38 -3.80 32.27
C ALA A 364 7.89 -4.08 32.34
N GLU A 365 8.30 -5.35 32.43
CA GLU A 365 9.70 -5.77 32.38
C GLU A 365 10.38 -5.33 31.08
N TYR A 366 9.73 -5.55 29.92
CA TYR A 366 10.24 -5.08 28.64
C TYR A 366 10.48 -3.57 28.64
N SER A 367 9.48 -2.79 29.05
CA SER A 367 9.56 -1.32 29.07
C SER A 367 10.61 -0.82 30.06
N LEU A 368 10.73 -1.45 31.24
CA LEU A 368 11.76 -1.15 32.24
C LEU A 368 13.17 -1.39 31.69
N ASN A 369 13.39 -2.54 31.05
CA ASN A 369 14.67 -2.87 30.42
C ASN A 369 15.00 -1.89 29.30
N LYS A 370 14.02 -1.41 28.52
CA LYS A 370 14.24 -0.37 27.52
C LYS A 370 14.59 0.97 28.15
N LEU A 371 13.92 1.36 29.24
CA LEU A 371 14.16 2.62 29.94
C LEU A 371 15.59 2.69 30.50
N LYS A 372 16.11 1.59 31.05
CA LYS A 372 17.49 1.51 31.59
C LYS A 372 18.59 1.57 30.54
N ASN A 373 18.26 1.37 29.27
CA ASN A 373 19.20 1.36 28.14
C ASN A 373 19.15 2.67 27.32
N ILE A 374 18.42 3.68 27.80
CA ILE A 374 18.36 5.05 27.24
C ILE A 374 19.24 5.95 28.09
#